data_AF-A0AAW6CQS4-F1
#
_entry.id   AF-A0AAW6CQS4-F1
#
_cell.length_a   1.000
_cell.length_b   1.000
_cell.length_c   1.000
_cell.angle_alpha   90.00
_cell.angle_beta   90.00
_cell.angle_gamma   90.00
#
_symmetry.space_group_name_H-M   'P 1'
#
loop_
_entity.id
_entity.type
_entity.pdbx_description
1 polymer ?
#
loop_
_entity_poly.entity_id
_entity_poly.type
_entity_poly.pdbx_seq_one_letter_code
_entity_poly.pdbx_strand_id
1 'polypeptide(L)'
;MNKHEFLDHLERLLKSLPRQERQKMLAYYAEMIDDRMEEGMSEQEAVQDLGDAGMLAEQILSAQPSKEKKFSNPMKVLIIVLIVLGSPLWACLLLALLALICTGILLILTGYIMIWLIPVLSAAIMVASLILCIISLIGSPFLMVSSFMTGLLQLGVGLIAAGLSILLGLFTIYAFRYFIKATMSFSHWLKEHLFYRLKEVHVWQS
;
A
#
# COMPACT_ATOMS: atom_id res chain seq x y z
N MET A 1 11.80 -0.54 65.58
CA MET A 1 12.40 0.67 64.99
C MET A 1 11.68 1.85 65.61
N ASN A 2 12.41 2.90 65.99
CA ASN A 2 11.78 4.14 66.48
C ASN A 2 11.37 5.04 65.30
N LYS A 3 10.51 6.03 65.54
CA LYS A 3 9.99 6.94 64.50
C LYS A 3 11.10 7.54 63.62
N HIS A 4 12.19 7.99 64.24
CA HIS A 4 13.31 8.61 63.54
C HIS A 4 14.04 7.63 62.60
N GLU A 5 14.24 6.38 63.04
CA GLU A 5 14.90 5.35 62.23
C GLU A 5 14.04 4.95 61.03
N PHE A 6 12.72 4.88 61.20
CA PHE A 6 11.77 4.56 60.14
C PHE A 6 11.76 5.65 59.05
N LEU A 7 11.65 6.92 59.44
CA LEU A 7 11.63 8.05 58.50
C LEU A 7 12.96 8.23 57.78
N ASP A 8 14.10 8.05 58.45
CA ASP A 8 15.41 8.11 57.81
C ASP A 8 15.64 6.97 56.82
N HIS A 9 15.11 5.77 57.12
CA HIS A 9 15.14 4.64 56.19
C HIS A 9 14.25 4.90 54.97
N LEU A 10 13.03 5.40 55.17
CA LEU A 10 12.11 5.79 54.10
C LEU A 10 12.69 6.90 53.22
N GLU A 11 13.39 7.89 53.81
CA GLU A 11 14.05 8.96 53.07
C GLU A 11 15.12 8.42 52.12
N ARG A 12 15.94 7.48 52.60
CA ARG A 12 17.00 6.85 51.80
C ARG A 12 16.44 6.07 50.61
N LEU A 13 15.34 5.36 50.81
CA LEU A 13 14.66 4.59 49.77
C LEU A 13 13.97 5.49 48.72
N LEU A 14 13.43 6.64 49.14
CA LEU A 14 12.75 7.60 48.26
C LEU A 14 13.70 8.60 47.55
N LYS A 15 15.01 8.37 47.57
CA LYS A 15 16.01 9.30 46.98
C LYS A 15 15.85 9.52 45.46
N SER A 16 15.20 8.59 44.76
CA SER A 16 14.86 8.71 43.33
C SER A 16 13.80 9.79 43.04
N LEU A 17 13.04 10.22 44.06
CA LEU A 17 12.04 11.27 43.93
C LEU A 17 12.65 12.68 44.02
N PRO A 18 12.02 13.68 43.35
CA PRO A 18 12.33 15.09 43.55
C PRO A 18 12.29 15.47 45.04
N ARG A 19 13.20 16.35 45.48
CA ARG A 19 13.32 16.76 46.89
C ARG A 19 11.98 17.19 47.51
N GLN A 20 11.18 17.95 46.77
CA GLN A 20 9.88 18.45 47.24
C GLN A 20 8.86 17.32 47.47
N GLU A 21 8.77 16.36 46.55
CA GLU A 21 7.84 15.23 46.68
C GLU A 21 8.26 14.29 47.82
N ARG A 22 9.56 14.03 47.95
CA ARG A 22 10.10 13.22 49.04
C ARG A 22 9.81 13.84 50.42
N GLN A 23 10.04 15.14 50.59
CA GLN A 23 9.74 15.83 51.85
C GLN A 23 8.25 15.80 52.18
N LYS A 24 7.38 15.94 51.17
CA LYS A 24 5.93 15.84 51.36
C LYS A 24 5.49 14.45 51.83
N MET A 25 6.06 13.39 51.25
CA MET A 25 5.77 12.02 51.68
C MET A 25 6.26 11.75 53.11
N LEU A 26 7.48 12.17 53.45
CA LEU A 26 8.02 12.03 54.80
C LEU A 26 7.21 12.78 55.85
N ALA A 27 6.75 13.99 55.54
CA ALA A 27 5.89 14.77 56.43
C ALA A 27 4.54 14.08 56.66
N TYR A 28 3.92 13.54 55.61
CA TYR A 28 2.65 12.81 55.70
C TYR A 28 2.75 11.59 56.61
N TYR A 29 3.79 10.76 56.45
CA TYR A 29 3.97 9.59 57.32
C TYR A 29 4.42 9.97 58.73
N ALA A 30 5.14 11.08 58.91
CA ALA A 30 5.48 11.59 60.23
C ALA A 30 4.22 12.01 61.01
N GLU A 31 3.31 12.74 60.36
CA GLU A 31 2.01 13.14 60.91
C GLU A 31 1.15 11.91 61.24
N MET A 32 1.11 10.91 60.36
CA MET A 32 0.37 9.67 60.61
C MET A 32 0.91 8.82 61.77
N ILE A 33 2.20 8.96 62.10
CA ILE A 33 2.79 8.33 63.31
C ILE A 33 2.43 9.17 64.54
N ASP A 34 2.48 10.50 64.42
CA ASP A 34 2.13 11.42 65.51
C ASP A 34 0.68 11.24 65.94
N ASP A 35 -0.27 11.20 65.01
CA ASP A 35 -1.70 10.98 65.29
C ASP A 35 -1.92 9.69 66.09
N ARG A 36 -1.24 8.61 65.71
CA ARG A 36 -1.33 7.31 66.39
C ARG A 36 -0.74 7.35 67.81
N MET A 37 0.32 8.11 68.01
CA MET A 37 0.89 8.31 69.34
C MET A 37 -0.02 9.15 70.24
N GLU A 38 -0.71 10.14 69.68
CA GLU A 38 -1.70 10.95 70.39
C GLU A 38 -2.94 10.12 70.80
N GLU A 39 -3.29 9.09 70.01
CA GLU A 39 -4.32 8.10 70.35
C GLU A 39 -3.89 7.10 71.45
N GLY A 40 -2.65 7.18 71.94
CA GLY A 40 -2.14 6.40 73.06
C GLY A 40 -1.32 5.17 72.68
N MET A 41 -0.98 4.98 71.40
CA MET A 41 -0.05 3.93 70.98
C MET A 41 1.40 4.30 71.29
N SER A 42 2.23 3.31 71.59
CA SER A 42 3.68 3.54 71.70
C SER A 42 4.29 3.81 70.31
N GLU A 43 5.40 4.56 70.26
CA GLU A 43 6.15 4.84 69.02
C GLU A 43 6.41 3.58 68.18
N GLN A 44 6.70 2.47 68.85
CA GLN A 44 7.05 1.20 68.21
C GLN A 44 5.84 0.49 67.62
N GLU A 45 4.68 0.59 68.25
CA GLU A 45 3.41 0.05 67.74
C GLU A 45 2.91 0.87 66.56
N ALA A 46 2.99 2.21 66.65
CA ALA A 46 2.61 3.10 65.55
C ALA A 46 3.44 2.86 64.28
N VAL A 47 4.75 2.58 64.43
CA VAL A 47 5.63 2.22 63.29
C VAL A 47 5.36 0.81 62.78
N GLN A 48 5.01 -0.14 63.64
CA GLN A 48 4.68 -1.51 63.22
C GLN A 48 3.37 -1.57 62.41
N ASP A 49 2.37 -0.75 62.76
CA ASP A 49 1.08 -0.66 62.05
C ASP A 49 1.25 -0.17 60.59
N LEU A 50 2.29 0.64 60.34
CA LEU A 50 2.64 1.13 59.00
C LEU A 50 3.34 0.09 58.12
N GLY A 51 3.82 -1.00 58.71
CA GLY A 51 4.56 -2.05 58.02
C GLY A 51 6.02 -1.70 57.72
N ASP A 52 6.61 -2.45 56.79
CA ASP A 52 8.02 -2.30 56.43
C ASP A 52 8.27 -1.08 55.53
N ALA A 53 9.27 -0.26 55.90
CA ALA A 53 9.64 0.95 55.15
C ALA A 53 10.06 0.66 53.70
N GLY A 54 10.61 -0.53 53.43
CA GLY A 54 10.95 -1.01 52.09
C GLY A 54 9.73 -1.18 51.20
N MET A 55 8.73 -1.91 51.70
CA MET A 55 7.47 -2.13 50.99
C MET A 55 6.71 -0.82 50.74
N LEU A 56 6.70 0.06 51.74
CA LEU A 56 6.08 1.38 51.62
C LEU A 56 6.75 2.24 50.53
N ALA A 57 8.07 2.25 50.48
CA ALA A 57 8.81 2.97 49.46
C ALA A 57 8.53 2.44 48.04
N GLU A 58 8.46 1.12 47.88
CA GLU A 58 8.12 0.49 46.59
C GLU A 58 6.70 0.85 46.13
N GLN A 59 5.74 0.87 47.06
CA GLN A 59 4.37 1.29 46.77
C GLN A 59 4.29 2.76 46.33
N ILE A 60 5.03 3.66 47.01
CA ILE A 60 5.09 5.08 46.65
C ILE A 60 5.73 5.29 45.27
N LEU A 61 6.79 4.54 44.96
CA LEU A 61 7.51 4.66 43.69
C LEU A 61 6.72 4.06 42.51
N SER A 62 6.01 2.94 42.73
CA SER A 62 5.18 2.30 41.71
C SER A 62 3.86 3.03 41.42
N ALA A 63 3.33 3.76 42.42
CA ALA A 63 2.14 4.59 42.26
C ALA A 63 2.41 5.91 41.48
N GLN A 64 3.66 6.25 41.15
CA GLN A 64 3.93 7.41 40.32
C GLN A 64 3.53 7.15 38.85
N PRO A 65 2.74 8.05 38.23
CA PRO A 65 2.51 7.98 36.80
C PRO A 65 3.86 8.16 36.10
N SER A 66 4.26 7.16 35.30
CA SER A 66 5.49 7.20 34.52
C SER A 66 5.61 8.56 33.82
N LYS A 67 6.79 9.19 33.94
CA LYS A 67 7.09 10.43 33.21
C LYS A 67 7.17 10.10 31.72
N GLU A 68 6.03 10.01 31.06
CA GLU A 68 5.94 10.12 29.62
C GLU A 68 6.65 11.41 29.23
N LYS A 69 7.57 11.32 28.26
CA LYS A 69 8.27 12.47 27.70
C LYS A 69 7.23 13.42 27.09
N LYS A 70 6.72 14.34 27.89
CA LYS A 70 5.83 15.42 27.46
C LYS A 70 6.67 16.36 26.60
N PHE A 71 6.59 16.20 25.28
CA PHE A 71 7.00 17.26 24.36
C PHE A 71 6.38 18.58 24.83
N SER A 72 7.19 19.62 24.96
CA SER A 72 6.72 20.93 25.40
C SER A 72 5.61 21.42 24.47
N ASN A 73 4.59 22.08 25.03
CA ASN A 73 3.44 22.60 24.29
C ASN A 73 3.80 23.33 22.97
N PRO A 74 4.87 24.17 22.86
CA PRO A 74 5.23 24.77 21.58
C PRO A 74 5.70 23.76 20.53
N MET A 75 6.35 22.67 20.94
CA MET A 75 6.81 21.63 20.00
C MET A 75 5.64 20.83 19.42
N LYS A 76 4.59 20.58 20.23
CA LYS A 76 3.35 19.95 19.73
C LYS A 76 2.61 20.87 18.74
N VAL A 77 2.52 22.17 19.04
CA VAL A 77 1.91 23.15 18.13
C VAL A 77 2.70 23.27 16.84
N LEU A 78 4.03 23.30 16.90
CA LEU A 78 4.89 23.34 15.71
C LEU A 78 4.73 22.09 14.85
N ILE A 79 4.66 20.90 15.46
CA ILE A 79 4.39 19.64 14.74
C ILE A 79 3.01 19.67 14.08
N ILE A 80 1.97 20.15 14.78
CA ILE A 80 0.62 20.28 14.23
C ILE A 80 0.59 21.27 13.08
N VAL A 81 1.18 22.45 13.23
CA VAL A 81 1.27 23.47 12.18
C VAL A 81 2.05 22.95 10.98
N LEU A 82 3.15 22.23 11.21
CA LEU A 82 3.97 21.64 10.15
C LEU A 82 3.22 20.53 9.39
N ILE A 83 2.40 19.74 10.08
CA ILE A 83 1.50 18.75 9.48
C ILE A 83 0.35 19.41 8.73
N VAL A 84 -0.21 20.50 9.24
CA VAL A 84 -1.30 21.24 8.58
C VAL A 84 -0.80 21.98 7.33
N LEU A 85 0.39 22.59 7.37
CA LEU A 85 1.05 23.14 6.17
C LEU A 85 1.53 22.04 5.21
N GLY A 86 1.93 20.89 5.75
CA GLY A 86 2.31 19.72 4.98
C GLY A 86 1.12 19.03 4.32
N SER A 87 -0.08 19.09 4.89
CA SER A 87 -1.30 18.43 4.41
C SER A 87 -1.61 18.71 2.93
N PRO A 88 -1.57 19.96 2.44
CA PRO A 88 -1.72 20.23 1.01
C PRO A 88 -0.60 19.61 0.17
N LEU A 89 0.64 19.54 0.68
CA LEU A 89 1.77 18.90 -0.04
C LEU A 89 1.58 17.39 -0.18
N TRP A 90 1.13 16.71 0.88
CA TRP A 90 0.83 15.28 0.81
C TRP A 90 -0.34 14.98 -0.13
N ALA A 91 -1.37 15.82 -0.12
CA ALA A 91 -2.49 15.72 -1.05
C ALA A 91 -2.04 15.90 -2.51
N CYS A 92 -1.22 16.91 -2.78
CA CYS A 92 -0.63 17.13 -4.11
C CYS A 92 0.29 15.98 -4.54
N LEU A 93 1.07 15.41 -3.62
CA LEU A 93 1.97 14.28 -3.91
C LEU A 93 1.19 13.00 -4.22
N LEU A 94 0.13 12.71 -3.46
CA LEU A 94 -0.75 11.58 -3.71
C LEU A 94 -1.45 11.72 -5.07
N LEU A 95 -1.95 12.93 -5.37
CA LEU A 95 -2.60 13.23 -6.65
C LEU A 95 -1.61 13.07 -7.83
N ALA A 96 -0.37 13.55 -7.67
CA ALA A 96 0.67 13.40 -8.67
C ALA A 96 1.05 11.92 -8.90
N LEU A 97 1.14 11.13 -7.84
CA LEU A 97 1.38 9.70 -7.93
C LEU A 97 0.24 9.00 -8.68
N LEU A 98 -1.01 9.33 -8.35
CA LEU A 98 -2.19 8.78 -9.01
C LEU A 98 -2.20 9.12 -10.50
N ALA A 99 -1.89 10.37 -10.84
CA ALA A 99 -1.78 10.82 -12.23
C ALA A 99 -0.69 10.05 -13.00
N LEU A 100 0.47 9.80 -12.38
CA LEU A 100 1.56 9.03 -12.99
C LEU A 100 1.17 7.56 -13.22
N ILE A 101 0.44 6.96 -12.29
CA ILE A 101 -0.11 5.60 -12.48
C ILE A 101 -1.12 5.59 -13.63
N CYS A 102 -2.02 6.57 -13.69
CA CYS A 102 -2.98 6.69 -14.78
C CYS A 102 -2.29 6.85 -16.15
N THR A 103 -1.29 7.72 -16.26
CA THR A 103 -0.54 7.90 -17.52
C THR A 103 0.22 6.63 -17.91
N GLY A 104 0.79 5.91 -16.94
CA GLY A 104 1.42 4.62 -17.18
C GLY A 104 0.45 3.57 -17.74
N ILE A 105 -0.76 3.46 -17.15
CA ILE A 105 -1.81 2.56 -17.65
C ILE A 105 -2.24 2.94 -19.07
N LEU A 106 -2.45 4.24 -19.33
CA LEU A 106 -2.78 4.74 -20.67
C LEU A 106 -1.70 4.42 -21.71
N LEU A 107 -0.42 4.51 -21.35
CA LEU A 107 0.70 4.13 -22.22
C LEU A 107 0.68 2.63 -22.55
N ILE A 108 0.48 1.78 -21.54
CA ILE A 108 0.37 0.33 -21.73
C ILE A 108 -0.82 0.00 -22.63
N LEU A 109 -1.96 0.64 -22.40
CA LEU A 109 -3.16 0.48 -23.23
C LEU A 109 -2.91 0.91 -24.67
N THR A 110 -2.24 2.05 -24.87
CA THR A 110 -1.88 2.54 -26.21
C THR A 110 -0.96 1.55 -26.92
N GLY A 111 0.07 1.05 -26.24
CA GLY A 111 0.95 0.02 -26.79
C GLY A 111 0.19 -1.26 -27.15
N TYR A 112 -0.77 -1.67 -26.32
CA TYR A 112 -1.63 -2.82 -26.57
C TYR A 112 -2.48 -2.64 -27.83
N ILE A 113 -3.06 -1.45 -28.03
CA ILE A 113 -3.83 -1.10 -29.24
C ILE A 113 -2.94 -1.15 -30.49
N MET A 114 -1.71 -0.64 -30.40
CA MET A 114 -0.75 -0.67 -31.53
C MET A 114 -0.39 -2.09 -31.95
N ILE A 115 -0.25 -3.01 -30.99
CA ILE A 115 -0.02 -4.43 -31.28
C ILE A 115 -1.23 -5.06 -31.98
N TRP A 116 -2.45 -4.68 -31.58
CA TRP A 116 -3.70 -5.13 -32.22
C TRP A 116 -3.92 -4.57 -33.63
N LEU A 117 -3.28 -3.45 -33.98
CA LEU A 117 -3.42 -2.85 -35.30
C LEU A 117 -2.86 -3.76 -36.41
N ILE A 118 -1.78 -4.49 -36.12
CA ILE A 118 -1.10 -5.36 -37.09
C ILE A 118 -2.04 -6.45 -37.65
N PRO A 119 -2.67 -7.31 -36.83
CA PRO A 119 -3.60 -8.33 -37.32
C PRO A 119 -4.89 -7.73 -37.91
N VAL A 120 -5.35 -6.58 -37.41
CA VAL A 120 -6.54 -5.91 -37.95
C VAL A 120 -6.28 -5.37 -39.35
N LEU A 121 -5.12 -4.74 -39.57
CA LEU A 121 -4.75 -4.21 -40.88
C LEU A 121 -4.51 -5.34 -41.88
N SER A 122 -3.84 -6.43 -41.48
CA SER A 122 -3.66 -7.58 -42.35
C SER A 122 -4.99 -8.23 -42.74
N ALA A 123 -5.94 -8.31 -41.79
CA ALA A 123 -7.29 -8.79 -42.05
C ALA A 123 -8.06 -7.87 -43.02
N ALA A 124 -7.94 -6.54 -42.87
CA ALA A 124 -8.58 -5.59 -43.77
C ALA A 124 -8.05 -5.72 -45.22
N ILE A 125 -6.74 -5.85 -45.39
CA ILE A 125 -6.10 -6.05 -46.71
C ILE A 125 -6.52 -7.41 -47.30
N MET A 126 -6.63 -8.45 -46.47
CA MET A 126 -7.16 -9.76 -46.89
C MET A 126 -8.58 -9.61 -47.46
N VAL A 127 -9.49 -8.93 -46.76
CA VAL A 127 -10.87 -8.74 -47.23
C VAL A 127 -10.91 -7.90 -48.52
N ALA A 128 -10.13 -6.83 -48.59
CA ALA A 128 -10.07 -5.99 -49.80
C ALA A 128 -9.55 -6.75 -51.02
N SER A 129 -8.51 -7.57 -50.84
CA SER A 129 -7.97 -8.41 -51.93
C SER A 129 -8.92 -9.52 -52.35
N LEU A 130 -9.72 -10.07 -51.43
CA LEU A 130 -10.76 -11.04 -51.75
C LEU A 130 -11.90 -10.41 -52.56
N ILE A 131 -12.34 -9.20 -52.20
CA ILE A 131 -13.33 -8.43 -52.98
C ILE A 131 -12.80 -8.14 -54.38
N LEU A 132 -11.54 -7.72 -54.50
CA LEU A 132 -10.91 -7.47 -55.79
C LEU A 132 -10.83 -8.75 -56.65
N CYS A 133 -10.52 -9.89 -56.05
CA CYS A 133 -10.54 -11.18 -56.73
C CYS A 133 -11.94 -11.49 -57.31
N ILE A 134 -13.00 -11.28 -56.53
CA ILE A 134 -14.38 -11.53 -56.97
C ILE A 134 -14.75 -10.60 -58.13
N ILE A 135 -14.44 -9.31 -58.01
CA ILE A 135 -14.71 -8.31 -59.05
C ILE A 135 -13.95 -8.67 -60.33
N SER A 136 -12.67 -9.07 -60.22
CA SER A 136 -11.87 -9.47 -61.38
C SER A 136 -12.38 -10.73 -62.05
N LEU A 137 -12.87 -11.73 -61.30
CA LEU A 137 -13.39 -12.97 -61.84
C LEU A 137 -14.73 -12.77 -62.58
N ILE A 138 -15.59 -11.89 -62.07
CA ILE A 138 -16.89 -11.58 -62.68
C ILE A 138 -16.75 -10.58 -63.83
N GLY A 139 -15.81 -9.62 -63.72
CA GLY A 139 -15.60 -8.57 -64.71
C GLY A 139 -14.77 -9.00 -65.92
N SER A 140 -13.91 -10.01 -65.77
CA SER A 140 -13.04 -10.45 -66.87
C SER A 140 -13.76 -10.95 -68.12
N PRO A 141 -14.85 -11.74 -68.04
CA PRO A 141 -15.54 -12.21 -69.24
C PRO A 141 -16.17 -11.05 -70.01
N PHE A 142 -16.62 -10.00 -69.31
CA PHE A 142 -17.23 -8.82 -69.91
C PHE A 142 -16.19 -7.94 -70.63
N LEU A 143 -15.01 -7.78 -70.03
CA LEU A 143 -13.90 -7.02 -70.62
C LEU A 143 -13.24 -7.75 -71.80
N MET A 144 -13.26 -9.09 -71.82
CA MET A 144 -12.74 -9.87 -72.96
C MET A 144 -13.54 -9.65 -74.23
N VAL A 145 -14.83 -9.31 -74.13
CA VAL A 145 -15.69 -8.99 -75.28
C VAL A 145 -15.28 -7.67 -75.93
N SER A 146 -14.89 -6.66 -75.14
CA SER A 146 -14.42 -5.38 -75.66
C SER A 146 -12.96 -5.40 -76.08
N SER A 147 -12.09 -6.06 -75.32
CA SER A 147 -10.65 -6.12 -75.55
C SER A 147 -10.05 -7.33 -74.83
N PHE A 148 -9.65 -8.34 -75.61
CA PHE A 148 -9.13 -9.61 -75.09
C PHE A 148 -7.92 -9.42 -74.15
N MET A 149 -7.01 -8.50 -74.48
CA MET A 149 -5.82 -8.20 -73.68
C MET A 149 -6.15 -7.64 -72.29
N THR A 150 -7.12 -6.71 -72.18
CA THR A 150 -7.51 -6.13 -70.88
C THR A 150 -8.25 -7.13 -70.00
N GLY A 151 -9.04 -8.02 -70.60
CA GLY A 151 -9.69 -9.11 -69.87
C GLY A 151 -8.70 -10.13 -69.30
N LEU A 152 -7.64 -10.46 -70.06
CA LEU A 152 -6.57 -11.35 -69.60
C LEU A 152 -5.73 -10.72 -68.49
N LEU A 153 -5.41 -9.42 -68.60
CA LEU A 153 -4.73 -8.67 -67.53
C LEU A 153 -5.59 -8.60 -66.25
N GLN A 154 -6.90 -8.37 -66.39
CA GLN A 154 -7.83 -8.34 -65.24
C GLN A 154 -7.88 -9.69 -64.50
N LEU A 155 -7.84 -10.82 -65.23
CA LEU A 155 -7.72 -12.15 -64.63
C LEU A 155 -6.39 -12.33 -63.90
N GLY A 156 -5.28 -11.84 -64.47
CA GLY A 156 -3.97 -11.86 -63.80
C GLY A 156 -3.98 -11.10 -62.47
N VAL A 157 -4.59 -9.90 -62.45
CA VAL A 157 -4.77 -9.11 -61.21
C VAL A 157 -5.64 -9.86 -60.20
N GLY A 158 -6.71 -10.51 -60.66
CA GLY A 158 -7.56 -11.34 -59.80
C GLY A 158 -6.81 -12.51 -59.16
N LEU A 159 -5.96 -13.21 -59.93
CA LEU A 159 -5.17 -14.34 -59.43
C LEU A 159 -4.11 -13.92 -58.41
N ILE A 160 -3.44 -12.79 -58.66
CA ILE A 160 -2.48 -12.20 -57.71
C ILE A 160 -3.21 -11.77 -56.42
N ALA A 161 -4.38 -11.14 -56.54
CA ALA A 161 -5.20 -10.76 -55.40
C ALA A 161 -5.68 -11.97 -54.59
N ALA A 162 -6.06 -13.07 -55.26
CA ALA A 162 -6.42 -14.34 -54.61
C ALA A 162 -5.23 -14.92 -53.83
N GLY A 163 -4.05 -14.96 -54.43
CA GLY A 163 -2.83 -15.41 -53.77
C GLY A 163 -2.47 -14.58 -52.55
N LEU A 164 -2.58 -13.24 -52.68
CA LEU A 164 -2.34 -12.31 -51.58
C LEU A 164 -3.35 -12.50 -50.44
N SER A 165 -4.63 -12.70 -50.76
CA SER A 165 -5.68 -12.95 -49.78
C SER A 165 -5.42 -14.24 -48.98
N ILE A 166 -5.02 -15.33 -49.63
CA ILE A 166 -4.77 -16.61 -48.94
C ILE A 166 -3.54 -16.48 -48.03
N LEU A 167 -2.46 -15.85 -48.52
CA LEU A 167 -1.23 -15.65 -47.74
C LEU A 167 -1.49 -14.78 -46.49
N LEU A 168 -2.19 -13.65 -46.65
CA LEU A 168 -2.55 -12.76 -45.55
C LEU A 168 -3.55 -13.40 -44.59
N GLY A 169 -4.47 -14.24 -45.07
CA GLY A 169 -5.40 -14.98 -44.23
C GLY A 169 -4.69 -15.98 -43.31
N LEU A 170 -3.75 -16.75 -43.86
CA LEU A 170 -2.91 -17.65 -43.06
C LEU A 170 -2.07 -16.89 -42.03
N PHE A 171 -1.47 -15.77 -42.46
CA PHE A 171 -0.70 -14.90 -41.57
C PHE A 171 -1.55 -14.35 -40.42
N THR A 172 -2.77 -13.88 -40.73
CA THR A 172 -3.71 -13.34 -39.74
C THR A 172 -4.15 -14.41 -38.73
N ILE A 173 -4.45 -15.63 -39.19
CA ILE A 173 -4.81 -16.76 -38.31
C ILE A 173 -3.61 -17.11 -37.40
N TYR A 174 -2.40 -17.16 -37.94
CA TYR A 174 -1.21 -17.47 -37.15
C TYR A 174 -0.94 -16.39 -36.09
N ALA A 175 -0.99 -15.11 -36.46
CA ALA A 175 -0.85 -13.99 -35.56
C ALA A 175 -1.92 -14.01 -34.45
N PHE A 176 -3.18 -14.29 -34.81
CA PHE A 176 -4.28 -14.40 -33.86
C PHE A 176 -4.11 -15.55 -32.86
N ARG A 177 -3.64 -16.72 -33.32
CA ARG A 177 -3.35 -17.86 -32.42
C ARG A 177 -2.19 -17.58 -31.48
N TYR A 178 -1.14 -16.94 -31.97
CA TYR A 178 -0.02 -16.51 -31.12
C TYR A 178 -0.51 -15.53 -30.05
N PHE A 179 -1.38 -14.60 -30.45
CA PHE A 179 -1.95 -13.61 -29.55
C PHE A 179 -2.86 -14.20 -28.47
N ILE A 180 -3.73 -15.16 -28.82
CA ILE A 180 -4.54 -15.89 -27.83
C ILE A 180 -3.65 -16.61 -26.83
N LYS A 181 -2.58 -17.28 -27.30
CA LYS A 181 -1.62 -17.93 -26.40
C LYS A 181 -0.91 -16.93 -25.49
N ALA A 182 -0.49 -15.77 -26.01
CA ALA A 182 0.12 -14.71 -25.23
C ALA A 182 -0.83 -14.16 -24.16
N THR A 183 -2.09 -13.93 -24.52
CA THR A 183 -3.13 -13.42 -23.60
C THR A 183 -3.47 -14.45 -22.52
N MET A 184 -3.60 -15.73 -22.89
CA MET A 184 -3.85 -16.81 -21.94
C MET A 184 -2.66 -16.98 -20.98
N SER A 185 -1.43 -16.94 -21.49
CA SER A 185 -0.20 -16.98 -20.69
C SER A 185 -0.13 -15.80 -19.71
N PHE A 186 -0.42 -14.58 -20.19
CA PHE A 186 -0.49 -13.40 -19.35
C PHE A 186 -1.57 -13.51 -18.27
N SER A 187 -2.76 -14.03 -18.61
CA SER A 187 -3.84 -14.23 -17.64
C SER A 187 -3.48 -15.24 -16.56
N HIS A 188 -2.74 -16.30 -16.91
CA HIS A 188 -2.26 -17.29 -15.97
C HIS A 188 -1.17 -16.69 -15.07
N TRP A 189 -0.17 -16.03 -15.66
CA TRP A 189 0.87 -15.33 -14.91
C TRP A 189 0.30 -14.26 -13.97
N LEU A 190 -0.70 -13.50 -14.43
CA LEU A 190 -1.38 -12.49 -13.62
C LEU A 190 -2.08 -13.15 -12.44
N LYS A 191 -2.86 -14.22 -12.67
CA LYS A 191 -3.49 -14.99 -11.60
C LYS A 191 -2.43 -15.50 -10.61
N GLU A 192 -1.34 -16.06 -11.08
CA GLU A 192 -0.28 -16.58 -10.24
C GLU A 192 0.38 -15.45 -9.41
N HIS A 193 0.77 -14.34 -10.02
CA HIS A 193 1.49 -13.28 -9.31
C HIS A 193 0.57 -12.45 -8.38
N LEU A 194 -0.68 -12.19 -8.77
CA LEU A 194 -1.64 -11.45 -7.95
C LEU A 194 -2.28 -12.33 -6.87
N PHE A 195 -2.74 -13.55 -7.19
CA PHE A 195 -3.39 -14.39 -6.17
C PHE A 195 -2.41 -14.97 -5.16
N TYR A 196 -1.17 -15.35 -5.53
CA TYR A 196 -0.21 -15.82 -4.52
C TYR A 196 0.14 -14.71 -3.53
N ARG A 197 0.36 -13.47 -4.00
CA ARG A 197 0.64 -12.35 -3.10
C ARG A 197 -0.56 -11.94 -2.24
N LEU A 198 -1.79 -12.01 -2.76
CA LEU A 198 -2.99 -11.75 -1.95
C LEU A 198 -3.23 -12.84 -0.91
N LYS A 199 -2.90 -14.11 -1.22
CA LYS A 199 -3.06 -15.23 -0.30
C LYS A 199 -2.00 -15.22 0.81
N GLU A 200 -0.75 -14.85 0.52
CA GLU A 200 0.26 -14.64 1.55
C GLU A 200 -0.14 -13.51 2.52
N VAL A 201 -0.65 -12.39 2.02
CA VAL A 201 -1.05 -11.26 2.89
C VAL A 201 -2.22 -11.62 3.83
N HIS A 202 -3.15 -12.48 3.41
CA HIS A 202 -4.27 -12.91 4.26
C HIS A 202 -3.88 -13.96 5.31
N VAL A 203 -2.79 -14.72 5.09
CA VAL A 203 -2.32 -15.75 6.04
C VAL A 203 -1.55 -15.15 7.22
N TRP A 204 -1.07 -13.89 7.14
CA TRP A 204 -0.42 -13.19 8.24
C TRP A 204 -1.38 -12.41 9.15
N GLN A 205 -2.70 -12.51 8.95
CA GLN A 205 -3.72 -11.82 9.77
C GLN A 205 -4.64 -12.74 10.58
N SER A 206 -4.38 -14.05 10.63
CA SER A 206 -5.09 -15.01 11.50
C SER A 206 -4.12 -15.70 12.44
#